data_AF-A0A9D7QST8-F1
#
_entry.id   AF-A0A9D7QST8-F1
#
_cell.length_a   1.000
_cell.length_b   1.000
_cell.length_c   1.000
_cell.angle_alpha   90.00
_cell.angle_beta   90.00
_cell.angle_gamma   90.00
#
_symmetry.space_group_name_H-M   'P 1'
#
loop_
_entity.id
_entity.type
_entity.pdbx_description
1 polymer ?
#
loop_
_entity_poly.entity_id
_entity_poly.type
_entity_poly.pdbx_seq_one_letter_code
_entity_poly.pdbx_strand_id
1 'polypeptide(L)'
;MHGQLNNIWVIGYNSSGIPNPINSIYSIDFRNGTIDYDTALAAAFSFRGCDASICDSAGNLLFYTNGLAVMNAQHDTMVNGDSLNYSDEAYSSGGSLTGMSYPQTILILPSPGQPDMYYLIHQAYYLHPVLWTNEYCDTLFYSIVDMSQDSGKGAVVTKNQVLWSGDLLTDNLITIGGLSACKHANGRDWWLVTHKDSSNVFMKFLLTPTGIAGPFLQTI
;
A
#
# COMPACT_ATOMS: atom_id res chain seq x y z
N MET A 1 4.77 6.67 -9.00
CA MET A 1 4.45 5.81 -10.16
C MET A 1 5.53 4.74 -10.24
N HIS A 2 5.28 3.56 -9.68
CA HIS A 2 6.28 2.48 -9.58
C HIS A 2 5.94 1.35 -10.55
N GLY A 3 6.95 0.87 -11.28
CA GLY A 3 6.80 -0.14 -12.34
C GLY A 3 6.29 -1.46 -11.80
N GLN A 4 5.02 -1.74 -12.04
CA GLN A 4 4.34 -3.00 -11.76
C GLN A 4 3.44 -3.35 -12.95
N LEU A 5 3.03 -4.62 -13.04
CA LEU A 5 2.06 -5.13 -14.01
C LEU A 5 0.68 -4.51 -13.72
N ASN A 6 0.53 -3.22 -14.00
CA ASN A 6 -0.64 -2.44 -13.65
C ASN A 6 -1.29 -1.99 -14.96
N ASN A 7 -2.00 -2.91 -15.60
CA ASN A 7 -2.80 -2.62 -16.78
C ASN A 7 -4.15 -1.99 -16.42
N ILE A 8 -4.60 -2.17 -15.18
CA ILE A 8 -5.80 -1.54 -14.61
C ILE A 8 -5.38 -0.72 -13.39
N TRP A 9 -5.62 0.58 -13.45
CA TRP A 9 -5.36 1.49 -12.34
C TRP A 9 -6.68 1.78 -11.64
N VAL A 10 -6.78 1.43 -10.36
CA VAL A 10 -7.94 1.76 -9.54
C VAL A 10 -7.58 2.99 -8.74
N ILE A 11 -8.14 4.13 -9.12
CA ILE A 11 -7.83 5.45 -8.56
C ILE A 11 -9.10 6.14 -8.10
N GLY A 12 -9.00 7.17 -7.27
CA GLY A 12 -10.15 7.96 -6.87
C GLY A 12 -9.76 9.07 -5.91
N TYR A 13 -10.67 9.98 -5.62
CA TYR A 13 -10.39 11.02 -4.62
C TYR A 13 -11.66 11.48 -3.92
N ASN A 14 -11.65 11.41 -2.59
CA ASN A 14 -12.69 11.97 -1.75
C ASN A 14 -12.13 13.03 -0.79
N SER A 15 -12.47 14.30 -1.04
CA SER A 15 -12.10 15.43 -0.18
C SER A 15 -13.05 15.70 0.98
N SER A 16 -14.24 15.09 0.97
CA SER A 16 -15.35 15.47 1.85
C SER A 16 -15.41 14.70 3.17
N GLY A 17 -14.54 13.69 3.36
CA GLY A 17 -14.55 12.84 4.57
C GLY A 17 -15.78 11.94 4.69
N ILE A 18 -16.71 12.00 3.74
CA ILE A 18 -17.91 11.17 3.66
C ILE A 18 -17.82 10.38 2.36
N PRO A 19 -17.84 9.04 2.38
CA PRO A 19 -17.91 8.23 1.16
C PRO A 19 -19.04 8.70 0.24
N ASN A 20 -18.72 9.09 -1.01
CA ASN A 20 -19.69 9.66 -1.94
C ASN A 20 -19.74 8.82 -3.24
N PRO A 21 -20.89 8.23 -3.60
CA PRO A 21 -21.00 7.35 -4.76
C PRO A 21 -20.72 8.03 -6.11
N ILE A 22 -20.65 9.36 -6.18
CA ILE A 22 -20.56 10.10 -7.45
C ILE A 22 -19.10 10.42 -7.85
N ASN A 23 -18.11 10.27 -6.96
CA ASN A 23 -16.73 10.74 -7.20
C ASN A 23 -15.59 9.77 -6.80
N SER A 24 -15.88 8.57 -6.30
CA SER A 24 -14.94 7.95 -5.36
C SER A 24 -13.93 6.97 -5.93
N ILE A 25 -14.22 6.31 -7.07
CA ILE A 25 -13.31 5.31 -7.64
C ILE A 25 -13.53 5.21 -9.16
N TYR A 26 -12.45 5.20 -9.91
CA TYR A 26 -12.37 4.96 -11.34
C TYR A 26 -11.37 3.81 -11.56
N SER A 27 -11.73 2.82 -12.36
CA SER A 27 -10.75 1.99 -13.03
C SER A 27 -10.31 2.68 -14.32
N ILE A 28 -9.02 2.64 -14.64
CA ILE A 28 -8.49 3.01 -15.96
C ILE A 28 -7.84 1.76 -16.52
N ASP A 29 -8.44 1.19 -17.56
CA ASP A 29 -7.92 0.02 -18.29
C ASP A 29 -7.10 0.46 -19.51
N PHE A 30 -5.83 0.10 -19.55
CA PHE A 30 -4.92 0.43 -20.65
C PHE A 30 -4.85 -0.66 -21.73
N ARG A 31 -5.52 -1.80 -21.57
CA ARG A 31 -5.39 -2.96 -22.48
C ARG A 31 -5.89 -2.70 -23.89
N ASN A 32 -6.91 -1.85 -24.04
CA ASN A 32 -7.59 -1.63 -25.32
C ASN A 32 -7.40 -0.22 -25.90
N GLY A 33 -6.56 0.62 -25.29
CA GLY A 33 -6.35 2.00 -25.73
C GLY A 33 -7.56 2.94 -25.55
N THR A 34 -8.61 2.47 -24.88
CA THR A 34 -9.82 3.24 -24.51
C THR A 34 -9.98 3.24 -23.00
N ILE A 35 -10.23 4.40 -22.40
CA ILE A 35 -10.52 4.49 -20.96
C ILE A 35 -11.97 4.02 -20.75
N ASP A 36 -12.13 2.86 -20.10
CA ASP A 36 -13.42 2.39 -19.59
C ASP A 36 -13.55 2.80 -18.12
N TYR A 37 -14.70 3.35 -17.71
CA TYR A 37 -14.93 3.85 -16.36
C TYR A 37 -16.01 3.01 -15.67
N ASP A 38 -15.63 2.20 -14.68
CA ASP A 38 -16.61 1.61 -13.78
C ASP A 38 -16.95 2.58 -12.64
N THR A 39 -18.23 2.94 -12.53
CA THR A 39 -18.76 3.83 -11.48
C THR A 39 -19.52 3.05 -10.39
N ALA A 40 -19.66 1.73 -10.52
CA ALA A 40 -20.41 0.87 -9.60
C ALA A 40 -19.63 0.48 -8.34
N LEU A 41 -18.61 1.26 -7.97
CA LEU A 41 -17.72 0.94 -6.87
C LEU A 41 -18.29 1.51 -5.57
N ALA A 42 -18.57 0.59 -4.65
CA ALA A 42 -19.40 0.78 -3.48
C ALA A 42 -19.16 2.10 -2.73
N ALA A 43 -20.26 2.72 -2.30
CA ALA A 43 -20.29 3.92 -1.47
C ALA A 43 -19.60 3.76 -0.08
N ALA A 44 -18.88 2.67 0.19
CA ALA A 44 -18.16 2.40 1.43
C ALA A 44 -16.63 2.37 1.28
N PHE A 45 -16.09 2.50 0.05
CA PHE A 45 -14.65 2.53 -0.20
C PHE A 45 -14.30 3.81 -0.96
N SER A 46 -13.26 4.53 -0.54
CA SER A 46 -12.78 5.72 -1.26
C SER A 46 -11.28 5.83 -1.14
N PHE A 47 -10.68 6.50 -2.11
CA PHE A 47 -9.27 6.85 -2.10
C PHE A 47 -9.10 8.30 -1.66
N ARG A 48 -7.92 8.60 -1.12
CA ARG A 48 -7.46 9.97 -0.84
C ARG A 48 -6.13 10.20 -1.51
N GLY A 49 -5.02 10.17 -0.79
CA GLY A 49 -3.68 10.28 -1.41
C GLY A 49 -3.03 8.93 -1.71
N CYS A 50 -3.56 7.84 -1.14
CA CYS A 50 -2.96 6.52 -1.17
C CYS A 50 -3.77 5.54 -2.00
N ASP A 51 -3.12 4.91 -2.97
CA ASP A 51 -3.66 3.87 -3.83
C ASP A 51 -2.55 2.88 -4.22
N ALA A 52 -2.91 1.60 -4.31
CA ALA A 52 -2.12 0.61 -5.04
C ALA A 52 -3.06 -0.46 -5.62
N SER A 53 -2.80 -0.89 -6.84
CA SER A 53 -3.46 -2.02 -7.51
C SER A 53 -2.42 -2.93 -8.15
N ILE A 54 -2.80 -4.18 -8.38
CA ILE A 54 -1.98 -5.12 -9.15
C ILE A 54 -2.84 -5.98 -10.06
N CYS A 55 -2.33 -6.26 -11.26
CA CYS A 55 -2.95 -7.17 -12.22
C CYS A 55 -2.11 -8.44 -12.38
N ASP A 56 -2.75 -9.48 -12.93
CA ASP A 56 -2.05 -10.65 -13.43
C ASP A 56 -1.27 -10.34 -14.73
N SER A 57 -0.55 -11.33 -15.25
CA SER A 57 0.22 -11.21 -16.50
C SER A 57 -0.65 -11.01 -17.74
N ALA A 58 -1.94 -11.33 -17.68
CA ALA A 58 -2.92 -11.05 -18.73
C ALA A 58 -3.58 -9.65 -18.56
N GLY A 59 -3.22 -8.91 -17.52
CA GLY A 59 -3.75 -7.58 -17.23
C GLY A 59 -5.12 -7.56 -16.55
N ASN A 60 -5.59 -8.68 -16.00
CA ASN A 60 -6.80 -8.68 -15.17
C ASN A 60 -6.46 -8.21 -13.77
N LEU A 61 -7.31 -7.35 -13.20
CA LEU A 61 -7.17 -6.88 -11.82
C LEU A 61 -7.22 -8.08 -10.87
N LEU A 62 -6.27 -8.16 -9.93
CA LEU A 62 -6.29 -9.15 -8.86
C LEU A 62 -6.88 -8.55 -7.58
N PHE A 63 -6.31 -7.43 -7.15
CA PHE A 63 -6.77 -6.69 -5.97
C PHE A 63 -6.19 -5.27 -5.95
N TYR A 64 -6.73 -4.44 -5.06
CA TYR A 64 -6.29 -3.07 -4.84
C TYR A 64 -6.54 -2.64 -3.39
N THR A 65 -5.97 -1.49 -3.00
CA THR A 65 -6.08 -0.96 -1.66
C THR A 65 -5.94 0.56 -1.64
N ASN A 66 -6.59 1.19 -0.65
CA ASN A 66 -6.47 2.61 -0.32
C ASN A 66 -5.58 2.84 0.93
N GLY A 67 -4.85 1.81 1.35
CA GLY A 67 -4.03 1.80 2.56
C GLY A 67 -4.77 1.44 3.86
N LEU A 68 -6.11 1.30 3.82
CA LEU A 68 -6.94 0.94 4.99
C LEU A 68 -7.71 -0.37 4.83
N ALA A 69 -8.12 -0.70 3.61
CA ALA A 69 -8.63 -2.03 3.31
C ALA A 69 -8.10 -2.54 1.97
N VAL A 70 -8.05 -3.86 1.83
CA VAL A 70 -7.70 -4.58 0.61
C VAL A 70 -8.99 -5.11 -0.01
N MET A 71 -9.22 -4.74 -1.27
CA MET A 71 -10.40 -5.10 -2.04
C MET A 71 -9.99 -6.09 -3.13
N ASN A 72 -10.78 -7.15 -3.33
CA ASN A 72 -10.55 -8.11 -4.41
C ASN A 72 -11.00 -7.55 -5.78
N ALA A 73 -10.80 -8.34 -6.84
CA ALA A 73 -11.19 -7.99 -8.20
C ALA A 73 -12.71 -7.81 -8.41
N GLN A 74 -13.54 -8.33 -7.51
CA GLN A 74 -15.00 -8.15 -7.51
C GLN A 74 -15.45 -6.94 -6.70
N HIS A 75 -14.50 -6.13 -6.22
CA HIS A 75 -14.76 -4.93 -5.43
C HIS A 75 -15.38 -5.19 -4.05
N ASP A 76 -15.26 -6.43 -3.56
CA ASP A 76 -15.58 -6.81 -2.19
C ASP A 76 -14.32 -6.70 -1.32
N THR A 77 -14.49 -6.41 -0.03
CA THR A 77 -13.37 -6.50 0.92
C THR A 77 -12.83 -7.92 0.94
N MET A 78 -11.53 -8.06 0.70
CA MET A 78 -10.84 -9.34 0.71
C MET A 78 -10.94 -9.99 2.10
N VAL A 79 -10.89 -11.31 2.20
CA VAL A 79 -10.86 -11.99 3.50
C VAL A 79 -9.68 -11.49 4.32
N ASN A 80 -9.95 -11.04 5.56
CA ASN A 80 -8.99 -10.37 6.42
C ASN A 80 -8.35 -9.12 5.77
N GLY A 81 -8.98 -8.54 4.76
CA GLY A 81 -8.50 -7.35 4.04
C GLY A 81 -8.86 -6.03 4.70
N ASP A 82 -9.77 -6.04 5.68
CA ASP A 82 -10.16 -4.88 6.45
C ASP A 82 -9.04 -4.41 7.41
N SER A 83 -9.14 -3.18 7.92
CA SER A 83 -8.33 -2.69 9.05
C SER A 83 -6.80 -2.78 8.84
N LEU A 84 -6.34 -2.60 7.60
CA LEU A 84 -4.93 -2.35 7.30
C LEU A 84 -4.53 -1.01 7.95
N ASN A 85 -3.35 -0.93 8.57
CA ASN A 85 -2.93 0.28 9.32
C ASN A 85 -3.87 0.74 10.43
N TYR A 86 -4.70 -0.16 10.96
CA TYR A 86 -5.53 0.14 12.11
C TYR A 86 -4.75 -0.09 13.41
N SER A 87 -4.46 0.97 14.13
CA SER A 87 -4.03 0.96 15.53
C SER A 87 -4.74 2.10 16.25
N ASP A 88 -4.97 1.99 17.57
CA ASP A 88 -5.70 3.02 18.33
C ASP A 88 -5.04 4.42 18.23
N GLU A 89 -3.76 4.45 17.88
CA GLU A 89 -2.93 5.65 17.83
C GLU A 89 -2.76 6.21 16.41
N ALA A 90 -2.91 5.39 15.36
CA ALA A 90 -2.70 5.83 13.98
C ALA A 90 -3.75 6.87 13.60
N TYR A 91 -3.35 7.94 12.90
CA TYR A 91 -4.27 9.00 12.48
C TYR A 91 -5.39 8.47 11.56
N SER A 92 -5.13 7.32 10.92
CA SER A 92 -6.06 6.60 10.07
C SER A 92 -7.09 5.73 10.80
N SER A 93 -7.07 5.66 12.13
CA SER A 93 -7.96 4.81 12.96
C SER A 93 -9.36 5.37 13.19
N GLY A 94 -9.68 6.55 12.62
CA GLY A 94 -10.94 7.27 12.82
C GLY A 94 -12.19 6.64 12.16
N GLY A 95 -12.16 5.35 11.80
CA GLY A 95 -13.33 4.62 11.28
C GLY A 95 -13.84 5.02 9.89
N SER A 96 -13.20 5.98 9.22
CA SER A 96 -13.56 6.40 7.86
C SER A 96 -12.70 5.68 6.83
N LEU A 97 -13.31 4.83 5.98
CA LEU A 97 -12.66 4.15 4.85
C LEU A 97 -12.36 5.09 3.67
N THR A 98 -12.04 6.35 3.96
CA THR A 98 -11.73 7.39 2.97
C THR A 98 -10.31 7.29 2.40
N GLY A 99 -9.55 6.27 2.79
CA GLY A 99 -8.17 6.02 2.35
C GLY A 99 -7.14 6.88 3.07
N MET A 100 -5.87 6.46 3.00
CA MET A 100 -4.78 7.25 3.56
C MET A 100 -4.47 8.50 2.72
N SER A 101 -3.97 9.54 3.38
CA SER A 101 -3.88 10.91 2.86
C SER A 101 -2.67 11.18 1.97
N TYR A 102 -1.62 10.37 2.07
CA TYR A 102 -0.33 10.63 1.43
C TYR A 102 -0.08 9.68 0.27
N PRO A 103 0.51 10.17 -0.83
CA PRO A 103 0.94 9.33 -1.93
C PRO A 103 2.21 8.55 -1.59
N GLN A 104 2.42 7.45 -2.31
CA GLN A 104 3.63 6.61 -2.18
C GLN A 104 3.88 6.11 -0.75
N THR A 105 2.80 5.82 0.00
CA THR A 105 2.87 5.22 1.34
C THR A 105 2.61 3.72 1.32
N ILE A 106 2.19 3.15 0.19
CA ILE A 106 1.94 1.72 0.01
C ILE A 106 2.44 1.25 -1.36
N LEU A 107 2.89 0.01 -1.46
CA LEU A 107 3.18 -0.68 -2.72
C LEU A 107 2.88 -2.18 -2.62
N ILE A 108 2.60 -2.82 -3.76
CA ILE A 108 2.28 -4.25 -3.85
C ILE A 108 3.35 -4.98 -4.66
N LEU A 109 4.11 -5.91 -4.08
CA LEU A 109 5.14 -6.66 -4.81
C LEU A 109 4.78 -8.15 -4.94
N PRO A 110 4.89 -8.75 -6.14
CA PRO A 110 4.89 -10.20 -6.26
C PRO A 110 5.99 -10.82 -5.40
N SER A 111 5.64 -11.84 -4.63
CA SER A 111 6.57 -12.60 -3.81
C SER A 111 7.58 -13.33 -4.71
N PRO A 112 8.88 -13.16 -4.48
CA PRO A 112 9.90 -13.88 -5.25
C PRO A 112 9.73 -15.40 -5.10
N GLY A 113 9.43 -16.09 -6.20
CA GLY A 113 9.32 -17.55 -6.22
C GLY A 113 7.99 -18.13 -5.70
N GLN A 114 7.00 -17.29 -5.40
CA GLN A 114 5.66 -17.72 -4.99
C GLN A 114 4.60 -16.97 -5.83
N PRO A 115 4.08 -17.58 -6.91
CA PRO A 115 3.32 -16.88 -7.95
C PRO A 115 1.98 -16.29 -7.48
N ASP A 116 1.36 -16.84 -6.43
CA ASP A 116 0.07 -16.38 -5.91
C ASP A 116 0.22 -15.48 -4.67
N MET A 117 1.45 -15.19 -4.24
CA MET A 117 1.73 -14.47 -3.02
C MET A 117 2.21 -13.06 -3.31
N TYR A 118 1.70 -12.08 -2.59
CA TYR A 118 1.99 -10.66 -2.79
C TYR A 118 2.27 -9.95 -1.47
N TYR A 119 3.33 -9.16 -1.42
CA TYR A 119 3.67 -8.32 -0.29
C TYR A 119 3.06 -6.93 -0.46
N LEU A 120 2.30 -6.48 0.52
CA LEU A 120 1.92 -5.09 0.69
C LEU A 120 2.93 -4.47 1.65
N ILE A 121 3.76 -3.54 1.17
CA ILE A 121 4.64 -2.75 2.05
C ILE A 121 3.97 -1.41 2.26
N HIS A 122 3.75 -1.02 3.51
CA HIS A 122 2.90 0.13 3.82
C HIS A 122 3.36 0.87 5.08
N GLN A 123 3.23 2.19 5.05
CA GLN A 123 3.57 3.08 6.15
C GLN A 123 2.33 3.34 7.01
N ALA A 124 2.52 3.39 8.34
CA ALA A 124 1.54 3.98 9.25
C ALA A 124 2.07 5.32 9.76
N TYR A 125 1.21 6.33 9.78
CA TYR A 125 1.55 7.67 10.25
C TYR A 125 0.54 8.16 11.29
N TYR A 126 1.04 9.02 12.17
CA TYR A 126 0.43 9.38 13.44
C TYR A 126 0.43 10.89 13.61
N LEU A 127 -0.53 11.42 14.37
CA LEU A 127 -0.50 12.81 14.78
C LEU A 127 0.52 12.98 15.91
N HIS A 128 1.36 14.01 15.79
CA HIS A 128 2.31 14.35 16.84
C HIS A 128 1.56 14.72 18.14
N PRO A 129 1.89 14.11 19.29
CA PRO A 129 1.09 14.22 20.52
C PRO A 129 1.05 15.65 21.11
N VAL A 130 2.07 16.45 20.82
CA VAL A 130 2.17 17.86 21.26
C VAL A 130 1.84 18.87 20.15
N LEU A 131 2.20 18.56 18.90
CA LEU A 131 2.09 19.44 17.74
C LEU A 131 1.01 18.89 16.82
N TRP A 132 -0.25 18.97 17.26
CA TRP A 132 -1.45 18.36 16.66
C TRP A 132 -1.69 18.62 15.16
N THR A 133 -0.90 19.49 14.53
CA THR A 133 -0.90 19.77 13.08
C THR A 133 0.20 19.05 12.33
N ASN A 134 1.10 18.37 13.03
CA ASN A 134 2.24 17.68 12.48
C ASN A 134 1.97 16.18 12.52
N GLU A 135 2.31 15.53 11.42
CA GLU A 135 2.21 14.08 11.26
C GLU A 135 3.61 13.49 11.18
N TYR A 136 3.78 12.27 11.67
CA TYR A 136 5.05 11.55 11.62
C TYR A 136 4.85 10.08 11.26
N CYS A 137 5.87 9.45 10.69
CA CYS A 137 5.89 8.01 10.42
C CYS A 137 7.09 7.39 11.11
N ASP A 138 6.81 6.54 12.10
CA ASP A 138 7.82 5.78 12.83
C ASP A 138 7.80 4.30 12.45
N THR A 139 6.83 3.84 11.67
CA THR A 139 6.66 2.41 11.43
C THR A 139 6.42 2.10 9.97
N LEU A 140 7.22 1.19 9.44
CA LEU A 140 7.02 0.54 8.16
C LEU A 140 6.52 -0.87 8.42
N PHE A 141 5.37 -1.20 7.86
CA PHE A 141 4.74 -2.51 7.96
C PHE A 141 4.86 -3.28 6.65
N TYR A 142 4.67 -4.60 6.75
CA TYR A 142 4.30 -5.43 5.62
C TYR A 142 3.07 -6.28 5.93
N SER A 143 2.39 -6.70 4.87
CA SER A 143 1.30 -7.67 4.90
C SER A 143 1.42 -8.58 3.67
N ILE A 144 0.83 -9.77 3.72
CA ILE A 144 0.94 -10.76 2.66
C ILE A 144 -0.48 -11.16 2.23
N VAL A 145 -0.74 -11.04 0.94
CA VAL A 145 -1.93 -11.55 0.25
C VAL A 145 -1.58 -12.86 -0.42
N ASP A 146 -2.45 -13.85 -0.26
CA ASP A 146 -2.43 -15.12 -0.99
C ASP A 146 -3.67 -15.19 -1.90
N MET A 147 -3.45 -15.12 -3.21
CA MET A 147 -4.51 -15.17 -4.23
C MET A 147 -5.09 -16.57 -4.45
N SER A 148 -4.46 -17.63 -3.93
CA SER A 148 -5.00 -18.99 -4.01
C SER A 148 -6.18 -19.21 -3.05
N GLN A 149 -6.37 -18.31 -2.08
CA GLN A 149 -7.43 -18.38 -1.08
C GLN A 149 -8.79 -17.87 -1.62
N ASP A 150 -9.84 -18.14 -0.85
CA ASP A 150 -11.22 -17.70 -1.13
C ASP A 150 -11.67 -17.95 -2.58
N SER A 151 -11.40 -19.15 -3.09
CA SER A 151 -11.74 -19.57 -4.46
C SER A 151 -11.16 -18.64 -5.55
N GLY A 152 -9.95 -18.12 -5.34
CA GLY A 152 -9.27 -17.22 -6.29
C GLY A 152 -9.54 -15.73 -6.04
N LYS A 153 -10.34 -15.37 -5.02
CA LYS A 153 -10.57 -13.97 -4.63
C LYS A 153 -9.49 -13.42 -3.70
N GLY A 154 -8.68 -14.31 -3.13
CA GLY A 154 -7.56 -14.00 -2.27
C GLY A 154 -7.93 -13.73 -0.80
N ALA A 155 -6.91 -13.78 0.06
CA ALA A 155 -7.00 -13.44 1.46
C ALA A 155 -5.71 -12.76 1.93
N VAL A 156 -5.81 -11.81 2.86
CA VAL A 156 -4.64 -11.31 3.61
C VAL A 156 -4.27 -12.34 4.67
N VAL A 157 -3.25 -13.14 4.41
CA VAL A 157 -2.82 -14.24 5.29
C VAL A 157 -1.84 -13.79 6.38
N THR A 158 -1.19 -12.64 6.18
CA THR A 158 -0.32 -11.99 7.17
C THR A 158 -0.63 -10.50 7.15
N LYS A 159 -0.94 -9.89 8.30
CA LYS A 159 -1.35 -8.48 8.39
C LYS A 159 -0.46 -7.69 9.36
N ASN A 160 -0.17 -6.43 9.00
CA ASN A 160 0.49 -5.42 9.83
C ASN A 160 1.75 -5.92 10.58
N GLN A 161 2.61 -6.68 9.92
CA GLN A 161 3.88 -7.12 10.52
C GLN A 161 4.90 -6.00 10.44
N VAL A 162 5.55 -5.69 11.56
CA VAL A 162 6.56 -4.63 11.62
C VAL A 162 7.76 -5.03 10.75
N LEU A 163 8.03 -4.27 9.69
CA LEU A 163 9.25 -4.37 8.90
C LEU A 163 10.37 -3.54 9.51
N TRP A 164 10.03 -2.34 9.97
CA TRP A 164 10.92 -1.43 10.67
C TRP A 164 10.12 -0.54 11.62
N SER A 165 10.74 -0.21 12.76
CA SER A 165 10.21 0.76 13.71
C SER A 165 11.29 1.75 14.13
N GLY A 166 10.84 2.97 14.33
CA GLY A 166 11.58 4.14 14.76
C GLY A 166 11.11 4.61 16.14
N ASP A 167 11.51 5.83 16.50
CA ASP A 167 11.08 6.45 17.75
C ASP A 167 11.07 7.98 17.58
N LEU A 168 9.89 8.57 17.78
CA LEU A 168 9.66 10.01 17.75
C LEU A 168 10.56 10.77 18.73
N LEU A 169 10.84 10.22 19.92
CA LEU A 169 11.66 10.88 20.95
C LEU A 169 13.14 10.99 20.56
N THR A 170 13.59 10.13 19.64
CA THR A 170 14.98 10.12 19.15
C THR A 170 15.10 10.69 17.75
N ASP A 171 14.02 11.23 17.19
CA ASP A 171 13.92 11.69 15.80
C ASP A 171 14.37 10.61 14.79
N ASN A 172 14.14 9.34 15.15
CA ASN A 172 14.45 8.20 14.30
C ASN A 172 13.20 7.86 13.50
N LEU A 173 12.84 8.73 12.56
CA LEU A 173 11.62 8.64 11.75
C LEU A 173 11.94 8.34 10.28
N ILE A 174 10.93 7.94 9.53
CA ILE A 174 10.96 7.90 8.06
C ILE A 174 10.04 8.97 7.49
N THR A 175 10.39 9.49 6.32
CA THR A 175 9.55 10.43 5.59
C THR A 175 8.23 9.75 5.22
N ILE A 176 7.10 10.44 5.47
CA ILE A 176 5.79 10.00 5.00
C ILE A 176 5.77 10.10 3.47
N GLY A 177 5.40 8.99 2.82
CA GLY A 177 5.53 8.82 1.37
C GLY A 177 6.95 8.41 0.97
N GLY A 178 7.27 8.59 -0.31
CA GLY A 178 8.61 8.27 -0.84
C GLY A 178 8.97 6.78 -0.82
N LEU A 179 8.04 5.88 -0.49
CA LEU A 179 8.23 4.45 -0.57
C LEU A 179 8.30 4.04 -2.05
N SER A 180 9.36 3.31 -2.40
CA SER A 180 9.68 2.92 -3.76
C SER A 180 10.22 1.50 -3.81
N ALA A 181 10.07 0.84 -4.96
CA ALA A 181 10.69 -0.44 -5.23
C ALA A 181 11.26 -0.51 -6.65
N CYS A 182 12.30 -1.31 -6.83
CA CYS A 182 12.81 -1.71 -8.13
C CYS A 182 13.29 -3.16 -8.09
N LYS A 183 13.34 -3.78 -9.28
CA LYS A 183 13.74 -5.19 -9.39
C LYS A 183 15.25 -5.33 -9.17
N HIS A 184 15.65 -6.32 -8.38
CA HIS A 184 17.05 -6.68 -8.21
C HIS A 184 17.66 -7.15 -9.54
N ALA A 185 18.97 -6.97 -9.71
CA ALA A 185 19.71 -7.36 -10.91
C ALA A 185 19.62 -8.88 -11.26
N ASN A 186 19.12 -9.71 -10.35
CA ASN A 186 18.91 -11.14 -10.60
C ASN A 186 17.57 -11.44 -11.27
N GLY A 187 16.74 -10.43 -11.53
CA GLY A 187 15.46 -10.59 -12.22
C GLY A 187 14.39 -11.31 -11.40
N ARG A 188 14.59 -11.53 -10.09
CA ARG A 188 13.65 -12.24 -9.21
C ARG A 188 13.29 -11.44 -7.97
N ASP A 189 14.30 -10.90 -7.30
CA ASP A 189 14.16 -10.24 -5.99
C ASP A 189 13.84 -8.75 -6.17
N TRP A 190 13.46 -8.07 -5.09
CA TRP A 190 13.13 -6.64 -5.12
C TRP A 190 13.95 -5.86 -4.12
N TRP A 191 14.47 -4.71 -4.57
CA TRP A 191 14.90 -3.65 -3.67
C TRP A 191 13.70 -2.77 -3.32
N LEU A 192 13.52 -2.56 -2.03
CA LEU A 192 12.60 -1.60 -1.41
C LEU A 192 13.43 -0.43 -0.90
N VAL A 193 12.94 0.79 -1.06
CA VAL A 193 13.63 2.00 -0.60
C VAL A 193 12.63 2.93 0.07
N THR A 194 12.99 3.41 1.25
CA THR A 194 12.36 4.56 1.91
C THR A 194 13.47 5.53 2.37
N HIS A 195 13.09 6.67 2.91
CA HIS A 195 13.99 7.73 3.31
C HIS A 195 13.84 8.03 4.80
N LYS A 196 14.95 8.20 5.53
CA LYS A 196 14.90 8.72 6.89
C LYS A 196 14.42 10.16 6.86
N ASP A 197 13.55 10.52 7.79
CA ASP A 197 13.02 11.88 7.81
C ASP A 197 14.11 12.91 8.04
N SER A 198 14.00 14.06 7.36
CA SER A 198 14.90 15.21 7.51
C SER A 198 16.41 14.87 7.43
N SER A 199 16.76 13.84 6.68
CA SER A 199 18.11 13.26 6.60
C SER A 199 18.60 13.15 5.15
N ASN A 200 19.86 12.74 4.96
CA ASN A 200 20.41 12.29 3.67
C ASN A 200 20.60 10.76 3.66
N VAL A 201 19.88 10.05 4.51
CA VAL A 201 19.99 8.60 4.69
C VAL A 201 18.79 7.88 4.07
N PHE A 202 19.07 7.06 3.07
CA PHE A 202 18.13 6.12 2.48
C PHE A 202 18.18 4.78 3.22
N MET A 203 17.02 4.18 3.42
CA MET A 203 16.86 2.85 3.98
C MET A 203 16.44 1.88 2.89
N LYS A 204 17.25 0.84 2.68
CA LYS A 204 17.01 -0.17 1.66
C LYS A 204 16.65 -1.50 2.31
N PHE A 205 15.70 -2.22 1.73
CA PHE A 205 15.38 -3.59 2.12
C PHE A 205 15.40 -4.49 0.90
N LEU A 206 15.79 -5.75 1.08
CA LEU A 206 15.82 -6.74 0.02
C LEU A 206 14.74 -7.79 0.26
N LEU A 207 13.72 -7.84 -0.59
CA LEU A 207 12.71 -8.88 -0.60
C LEU A 207 13.19 -10.04 -1.47
N THR A 208 13.27 -11.23 -0.87
CA THR A 208 13.72 -12.50 -1.49
C THR A 208 12.71 -13.61 -1.21
N PRO A 209 12.87 -14.83 -1.75
CA PRO A 209 11.95 -15.94 -1.46
C PRO A 209 11.89 -16.35 0.02
N THR A 210 12.91 -15.98 0.82
CA THR A 210 12.97 -16.30 2.25
C THR A 210 12.48 -15.15 3.14
N GLY A 211 11.98 -14.06 2.56
CA GLY A 211 11.49 -12.88 3.28
C GLY A 211 12.30 -11.61 2.99
N ILE A 212 12.15 -10.62 3.88
CA ILE A 212 12.73 -9.28 3.74
C ILE A 212 13.96 -9.15 4.65
N ALA A 213 15.09 -8.71 4.07
CA ALA A 213 16.33 -8.41 4.80
C ALA A 213 16.63 -6.90 4.80
N GLY A 214 17.25 -6.40 5.88
CA GLY A 214 17.58 -4.99 6.07
C GLY A 214 17.09 -4.46 7.43
N PRO A 215 17.04 -3.13 7.63
CA PRO A 215 17.41 -2.09 6.65
C PRO A 215 18.92 -2.00 6.41
N PHE A 216 19.31 -1.75 5.17
CA PHE A 216 20.65 -1.34 4.79
C PHE A 216 20.67 0.17 4.58
N LEU A 217 21.42 0.89 5.41
CA LEU A 217 21.48 2.34 5.37
C LEU A 217 22.46 2.82 4.29
N GLN A 218 22.09 3.90 3.59
CA GLN A 218 22.95 4.57 2.61
C GLN A 218 22.85 6.09 2.78
N THR A 219 23.97 6.72 3.11
CA THR A 219 24.11 8.18 3.14
C THR A 219 24.50 8.69 1.75
N ILE A 220 23.91 9.81 1.32
CA ILE A 220 24.27 10.51 0.07
C ILE A 220 24.80 11.92 0.30
#